data_AF-A0A367UBC3-F1
#
_entry.id   AF-A0A367UBC3-F1
#
_cell.length_a   1.000
_cell.length_b   1.000
_cell.length_c   1.000
_cell.angle_alpha   90.00
_cell.angle_beta   90.00
_cell.angle_gamma   90.00
#
_symmetry.space_group_name_H-M   'P 1'
#
loop_
_entity.id
_entity.type
_entity.pdbx_description
1 polymer ?
#
loop_
_entity_poly.entity_id
_entity_poly.type
_entity_poly.pdbx_seq_one_letter_code
_entity_poly.pdbx_strand_id
1 'polypeptide(L)'
;MKRLQAEIINNCLVTGQYGDIHFGPWGFECSDRHSFVTLTDQCRNARHIGNQWQLAEGDWALDYHTRQTDPNTLHIRTTLTARCDGLLQDAVIRLVFDKSNIQTGEIAGRTYPHTDSDRYRLYPVRNVRLNGTDGTIVSVTLDRYDGAGRFAPYLYLRDSDDHWIIHARLLPIDPVDHVWLRWANRLFTLSTPDWLARLIWKCPGGRTIFWRLRERLGRHCPEIQAVPLNNLKSGQSLLLEVTCRFP
;
A
#
# COMPACT_ATOMS: atom_id res chain seq x y z
N MET A 1 -9.26 -11.35 29.81
CA MET A 1 -8.42 -10.28 29.20
C MET A 1 -8.07 -10.73 27.79
N LYS A 2 -8.31 -9.90 26.78
CA LYS A 2 -7.83 -10.16 25.42
C LYS A 2 -6.32 -9.96 25.38
N ARG A 3 -5.62 -10.80 24.63
CA ARG A 3 -4.18 -10.69 24.43
C ARG A 3 -3.89 -10.85 22.96
N LEU A 4 -3.02 -10.00 22.44
CA LEU A 4 -2.51 -10.13 21.09
C LEU A 4 -1.64 -11.39 20.98
N GLN A 5 -1.96 -12.23 20.01
CA GLN A 5 -1.16 -13.36 19.57
C GLN A 5 -0.76 -13.08 18.12
N ALA A 6 0.53 -13.12 17.82
CA ALA A 6 1.03 -12.89 16.47
C ALA A 6 2.11 -13.90 16.15
N GLU A 7 2.01 -14.50 14.96
CA GLU A 7 3.04 -15.36 14.40
C GLU A 7 3.88 -14.53 13.43
N ILE A 8 5.14 -14.31 13.81
CA ILE A 8 6.11 -13.55 13.00
C ILE A 8 7.25 -14.49 12.61
N ILE A 9 7.39 -14.75 11.31
CA ILE A 9 8.43 -15.60 10.75
C ILE A 9 9.27 -14.77 9.80
N ASN A 10 10.61 -14.80 9.97
CA ASN A 10 11.54 -14.04 9.13
C ASN A 10 11.15 -12.56 8.98
N ASN A 11 10.78 -11.93 10.11
CA ASN A 11 10.30 -10.54 10.19
C ASN A 11 8.94 -10.24 9.52
N CYS A 12 8.27 -11.24 8.94
CA CYS A 12 6.95 -11.12 8.33
C CYS A 12 5.85 -11.61 9.26
N LEU A 13 4.76 -10.85 9.39
CA LEU A 13 3.58 -11.32 10.11
C LEU A 13 2.78 -12.25 9.20
N VAL A 14 2.71 -13.52 9.60
CA VAL A 14 2.00 -14.56 8.87
C VAL A 14 0.52 -14.54 9.26
N THR A 15 0.24 -14.48 10.56
CA THR A 15 -1.11 -14.41 11.10
C THR A 15 -1.08 -13.76 12.48
N GLY A 16 -2.22 -13.26 12.93
CA GLY A 16 -2.42 -12.87 14.31
C GLY A 16 -3.88 -12.73 14.69
N GLN A 17 -4.08 -12.64 16.00
CA GLN A 17 -5.39 -12.61 16.62
C GLN A 17 -5.38 -11.70 17.85
N TYR A 18 -6.44 -10.94 18.02
CA TYR A 18 -6.73 -10.18 19.24
C TYR A 18 -8.21 -10.30 19.57
N GLY A 19 -8.55 -11.07 20.61
CA GLY A 19 -9.94 -11.47 20.84
C GLY A 19 -10.46 -12.25 19.63
N ASP A 20 -11.59 -11.81 19.07
CA ASP A 20 -12.18 -12.43 17.87
C ASP A 20 -11.70 -11.79 16.55
N ILE A 21 -10.89 -10.73 16.62
CA ILE A 21 -10.32 -10.06 15.45
C ILE A 21 -9.11 -10.87 14.97
N HIS A 22 -9.20 -11.39 13.75
CA HIS A 22 -8.13 -12.09 13.05
C HIS A 22 -7.54 -11.20 11.97
N PHE A 23 -6.25 -11.36 11.70
CA PHE A 23 -5.53 -10.53 10.73
C PHE A 23 -4.29 -11.25 10.19
N GLY A 24 -3.80 -10.78 9.05
CA GLY A 24 -2.68 -11.35 8.33
C GLY A 24 -3.08 -12.02 7.02
N PRO A 25 -2.11 -12.35 6.15
CA PRO A 25 -0.71 -11.96 6.25
C PRO A 25 -0.51 -10.44 6.02
N TRP A 26 0.46 -9.84 6.72
CA TRP A 26 0.87 -8.45 6.48
C TRP A 26 2.23 -8.42 5.80
N GLY A 27 2.49 -7.40 4.99
CA GLY A 27 3.78 -7.31 4.33
C GLY A 27 4.02 -6.02 3.58
N PHE A 28 5.12 -6.02 2.84
CA PHE A 28 5.53 -4.92 1.99
C PHE A 28 5.10 -5.16 0.54
N GLU A 29 4.74 -4.09 -0.16
CA GLU A 29 4.48 -4.10 -1.59
C GLU A 29 5.12 -2.90 -2.29
N CYS A 30 5.58 -3.10 -3.52
CA CYS A 30 5.98 -2.01 -4.41
C CYS A 30 5.82 -2.40 -5.87
N SER A 31 5.74 -1.40 -6.75
CA SER A 31 5.54 -1.64 -8.17
C SER A 31 6.25 -0.64 -9.08
N ASP A 32 6.57 -1.11 -10.29
CA ASP A 32 6.94 -0.29 -11.44
C ASP A 32 5.98 -0.58 -12.61
N ARG A 33 6.25 -0.09 -13.82
CA ARG A 33 5.33 -0.29 -14.97
C ARG A 33 5.06 -1.74 -15.31
N HIS A 34 5.97 -2.66 -15.02
CA HIS A 34 5.87 -4.04 -15.51
C HIS A 34 5.96 -5.08 -14.39
N SER A 35 6.30 -4.67 -13.18
CA SER A 35 6.67 -5.53 -12.07
C SER A 35 5.89 -5.19 -10.82
N PHE A 36 5.63 -6.20 -10.00
CA PHE A 36 4.99 -6.07 -8.71
C PHE A 36 5.68 -7.00 -7.71
N VAL A 37 6.12 -6.43 -6.60
CA VAL A 37 6.68 -7.15 -5.46
C VAL A 37 5.66 -7.13 -4.33
N THR A 38 5.46 -8.28 -3.70
CA THR A 38 4.71 -8.42 -2.45
C THR A 38 5.37 -9.50 -1.59
N LEU A 39 5.39 -9.29 -0.27
CA LEU A 39 5.87 -10.30 0.68
C LEU A 39 4.80 -11.32 1.10
N THR A 40 3.54 -11.12 0.70
CA THR A 40 2.40 -11.91 1.19
C THR A 40 1.74 -12.80 0.15
N ASP A 41 2.05 -12.60 -1.13
CA ASP A 41 1.39 -13.30 -2.25
C ASP A 41 2.37 -13.46 -3.43
N GLN A 42 1.86 -13.72 -4.62
CA GLN A 42 2.65 -13.93 -5.82
C GLN A 42 3.17 -12.62 -6.41
N CYS A 43 4.50 -12.51 -6.52
CA CYS A 43 5.15 -11.44 -7.28
C CYS A 43 4.92 -11.59 -8.79
N ARG A 44 4.97 -10.47 -9.52
CA ARG A 44 4.87 -10.43 -10.99
C ARG A 44 6.13 -9.79 -11.57
N ASN A 45 6.77 -10.47 -12.52
CA ASN A 45 7.96 -9.98 -13.25
C ASN A 45 9.06 -9.41 -12.34
N ALA A 46 9.22 -9.98 -11.14
CA ALA A 46 10.23 -9.59 -10.18
C ALA A 46 11.04 -10.80 -9.76
N ARG A 47 12.33 -10.59 -9.50
CA ARG A 47 13.25 -11.64 -9.05
C ARG A 47 13.81 -11.30 -7.68
N HIS A 48 13.81 -12.29 -6.79
CA HIS A 48 14.40 -12.16 -5.46
C HIS A 48 15.75 -12.90 -5.39
N ILE A 49 16.81 -12.21 -4.95
CA ILE A 49 18.13 -12.77 -4.71
C ILE A 49 18.63 -12.27 -3.35
N GLY A 50 18.63 -13.12 -2.33
CA GLY A 50 19.04 -12.74 -0.98
C GLY A 50 18.04 -11.76 -0.34
N ASN A 51 18.44 -10.50 -0.17
CA ASN A 51 17.58 -9.39 0.30
C ASN A 51 17.29 -8.36 -0.81
N GLN A 52 17.53 -8.75 -2.07
CA GLN A 52 17.50 -7.87 -3.23
C GLN A 52 16.34 -8.27 -4.14
N TRP A 53 15.63 -7.25 -4.61
CA TRP A 53 14.53 -7.36 -5.54
C TRP A 53 14.91 -6.68 -6.84
N GLN A 54 14.91 -7.46 -7.91
CA GLN A 54 15.07 -6.95 -9.27
C GLN A 54 13.68 -6.80 -9.88
N LEU A 55 13.35 -5.58 -10.25
CA LEU A 55 12.16 -5.24 -11.00
C LEU A 55 12.59 -4.80 -12.41
N ALA A 56 11.64 -4.67 -13.33
CA ALA A 56 11.90 -4.25 -14.71
C ALA A 56 12.58 -2.87 -14.81
N GLU A 57 12.32 -1.98 -13.85
CA GLU A 57 12.79 -0.60 -13.85
C GLU A 57 13.66 -0.25 -12.64
N GLY A 58 14.34 -1.24 -12.06
CA GLY A 58 15.36 -0.99 -11.04
C GLY A 58 15.69 -2.18 -10.16
N ASP A 59 16.82 -2.07 -9.46
CA ASP A 59 17.24 -3.01 -8.42
C ASP A 59 17.08 -2.36 -7.04
N TRP A 60 16.49 -3.10 -6.12
CA TRP A 60 16.07 -2.59 -4.82
C TRP A 60 16.56 -3.49 -3.69
N ALA A 61 17.06 -2.91 -2.61
CA ALA A 61 17.30 -3.62 -1.36
C ALA A 61 16.14 -3.33 -0.41
N LEU A 62 15.50 -4.39 0.10
CA LEU A 62 14.38 -4.28 1.03
C LEU A 62 14.81 -4.74 2.41
N ASP A 63 14.68 -3.84 3.39
CA ASP A 63 14.79 -4.15 4.81
C ASP A 63 13.42 -4.05 5.45
N TYR A 64 12.83 -5.17 5.87
CA TYR A 64 11.48 -5.25 6.42
C TYR A 64 11.49 -5.92 7.80
N HIS A 65 10.87 -5.26 8.79
CA HIS A 65 10.83 -5.70 10.19
C HIS A 65 9.42 -5.58 10.75
N THR A 66 8.83 -6.69 11.17
CA THR A 66 7.65 -6.71 12.05
C THR A 66 8.06 -7.20 13.43
N ARG A 67 7.65 -6.48 14.48
CA ARG A 67 7.93 -6.84 15.86
C ARG A 67 6.73 -6.54 16.75
N GLN A 68 6.47 -7.41 17.71
CA GLN A 68 5.60 -7.08 18.83
C GLN A 68 6.42 -6.34 19.88
N THR A 69 6.12 -5.05 20.11
CA THR A 69 6.87 -4.21 21.05
C THR A 69 6.28 -4.24 22.46
N ASP A 70 4.97 -4.47 22.57
CA ASP A 70 4.22 -4.57 23.83
C ASP A 70 3.15 -5.68 23.73
N PRO A 71 2.50 -6.09 24.84
CA PRO A 71 1.50 -7.14 24.83
C PRO A 71 0.36 -6.96 23.82
N ASN A 72 0.05 -5.74 23.41
CA ASN A 72 -1.02 -5.42 22.45
C ASN A 72 -0.57 -4.47 21.32
N THR A 73 0.73 -4.41 21.00
CA THR A 73 1.25 -3.49 19.98
C THR A 73 2.15 -4.21 18.99
N LEU A 74 1.86 -4.05 17.70
CA LEU A 74 2.73 -4.46 16.60
C LEU A 74 3.34 -3.23 15.93
N HIS A 75 4.64 -3.28 15.71
CA HIS A 75 5.39 -2.26 14.99
C HIS A 75 5.98 -2.86 13.72
N ILE A 76 5.82 -2.14 12.61
CA ILE A 76 6.32 -2.53 11.30
C ILE A 76 7.20 -1.41 10.77
N ARG A 77 8.38 -1.77 10.29
CA ARG A 77 9.30 -0.86 9.62
C ARG A 77 9.71 -1.44 8.29
N THR A 78 9.74 -0.61 7.26
CA THR A 78 10.31 -0.96 5.97
C THR A 78 11.21 0.14 5.44
N THR A 79 12.36 -0.26 4.90
CA THR A 79 13.25 0.62 4.14
C THR A 79 13.49 -0.01 2.77
N LEU A 80 13.07 0.65 1.70
CA LEU A 80 13.35 0.25 0.32
C LEU A 80 14.44 1.17 -0.24
N THR A 81 15.61 0.63 -0.58
CA THR A 81 16.76 1.41 -1.07
C THR A 81 17.04 1.09 -2.52
N ALA A 82 17.13 2.13 -3.36
CA ALA A 82 17.53 2.02 -4.75
C ALA A 82 19.01 1.64 -4.84
N ARG A 83 19.32 0.52 -5.50
CA ARG A 83 20.71 0.10 -5.73
C ARG A 83 21.28 0.72 -7.01
N CYS A 84 20.43 0.92 -7.99
CA CYS A 84 20.67 1.72 -9.19
C CYS A 84 19.56 2.75 -9.35
N ASP A 85 19.73 3.70 -10.27
CA ASP A 85 18.65 4.60 -10.64
C ASP A 85 17.46 3.78 -11.15
N GLY A 86 16.26 4.01 -10.60
CA GLY A 86 15.09 3.22 -10.93
C GLY A 86 13.77 3.94 -10.69
N LEU A 87 12.74 3.54 -11.44
CA LEU A 87 11.40 4.11 -11.37
C LEU A 87 10.52 3.30 -10.41
N LEU A 88 9.74 4.02 -9.61
CA LEU A 88 8.80 3.40 -8.68
C LEU A 88 7.45 4.13 -8.69
N GLN A 89 6.37 3.36 -8.69
CA GLN A 89 4.99 3.85 -8.57
C GLN A 89 4.62 4.10 -7.11
N ASP A 90 5.10 3.25 -6.21
CA ASP A 90 4.78 3.29 -4.79
C ASP A 90 5.66 2.37 -3.94
N ALA A 91 5.63 2.62 -2.64
CA ALA A 91 6.08 1.69 -1.61
C ALA A 91 5.00 1.61 -0.52
N VAL A 92 4.69 0.39 -0.06
CA VAL A 92 3.49 0.11 0.72
C VAL A 92 3.81 -0.84 1.88
N ILE A 93 3.30 -0.54 3.07
CA ILE A 93 3.01 -1.56 4.09
C ILE A 93 1.52 -1.90 3.99
N ARG A 94 1.21 -3.16 3.66
CA ARG A 94 -0.14 -3.70 3.54
C ARG A 94 -0.51 -4.48 4.80
N LEU A 95 -1.63 -4.07 5.39
CA LEU A 95 -2.25 -4.72 6.54
C LEU A 95 -3.60 -5.27 6.13
N VAL A 96 -3.89 -6.50 6.54
CA VAL A 96 -5.11 -7.24 6.22
C VAL A 96 -5.77 -7.68 7.50
N PHE A 97 -7.06 -7.45 7.64
CA PHE A 97 -7.87 -7.85 8.77
C PHE A 97 -9.13 -8.55 8.26
N ASP A 98 -9.53 -9.63 8.91
CA ASP A 98 -10.77 -10.34 8.58
C ASP A 98 -11.96 -9.47 8.99
N LYS A 99 -12.99 -9.42 8.14
CA LYS A 99 -14.16 -8.59 8.40
C LYS A 99 -15.06 -9.12 9.52
N SER A 100 -14.98 -10.41 9.84
CA SER A 100 -15.97 -11.17 10.64
C SER A 100 -16.33 -10.51 11.97
N ASN A 101 -15.34 -9.91 12.64
CA ASN A 101 -15.52 -9.21 13.92
C ASN A 101 -15.20 -7.71 13.85
N ILE A 102 -15.32 -7.11 12.66
CA ILE A 102 -15.09 -5.69 12.43
C ILE A 102 -16.32 -5.06 11.78
N GLN A 103 -17.00 -4.20 12.53
CA GLN A 103 -18.23 -3.53 12.12
C GLN A 103 -17.97 -2.43 11.09
N THR A 104 -16.99 -1.56 11.35
CA THR A 104 -16.70 -0.40 10.49
C THR A 104 -15.21 -0.08 10.47
N GLY A 105 -14.78 0.59 9.40
CA GLY A 105 -13.48 1.26 9.36
C GLY A 105 -13.65 2.78 9.31
N GLU A 106 -12.76 3.49 9.98
CA GLU A 106 -12.76 4.95 10.08
C GLU A 106 -11.45 5.53 9.54
N ILE A 107 -11.54 6.48 8.62
CA ILE A 107 -10.39 7.20 8.08
C ILE A 107 -10.79 8.65 7.74
N ALA A 108 -9.90 9.60 8.03
CA ALA A 108 -10.13 11.04 7.78
C ALA A 108 -11.46 11.56 8.36
N GLY A 109 -11.82 11.12 9.57
CA GLY A 109 -13.05 11.51 10.26
C GLY A 109 -14.34 10.98 9.63
N ARG A 110 -14.23 9.97 8.75
CA ARG A 110 -15.37 9.33 8.09
C ARG A 110 -15.40 7.85 8.42
N THR A 111 -16.59 7.37 8.75
CA THR A 111 -16.84 5.96 9.07
C THR A 111 -17.48 5.27 7.87
N TYR A 112 -17.04 4.05 7.59
CA TYR A 112 -17.50 3.25 6.47
C TYR A 112 -17.90 1.85 6.94
N PRO A 113 -19.09 1.35 6.58
CA PRO A 113 -19.42 -0.06 6.72
C PRO A 113 -18.65 -0.90 5.69
N HIS A 114 -18.48 -2.18 5.99
CA HIS A 114 -17.97 -3.14 5.01
C HIS A 114 -19.08 -3.47 4.02
N THR A 115 -18.84 -3.22 2.72
CA THR A 115 -19.83 -3.40 1.66
C THR A 115 -19.25 -4.13 0.45
N ASP A 116 -18.05 -4.70 0.59
CA ASP A 116 -17.29 -5.29 -0.52
C ASP A 116 -17.20 -4.36 -1.75
N SER A 117 -17.00 -3.06 -1.50
CA SER A 117 -17.06 -2.04 -2.55
C SER A 117 -15.81 -1.97 -3.42
N ASP A 118 -14.70 -2.53 -2.91
CA ASP A 118 -13.37 -2.46 -3.51
C ASP A 118 -12.86 -1.01 -3.69
N ARG A 119 -13.39 -0.05 -2.92
CA ARG A 119 -13.03 1.37 -3.03
C ARG A 119 -11.84 1.72 -2.16
N TYR A 120 -10.91 2.46 -2.75
CA TYR A 120 -9.70 2.90 -2.09
C TYR A 120 -9.96 4.27 -1.47
N ARG A 121 -10.22 4.29 -0.17
CA ARG A 121 -10.47 5.52 0.57
C ARG A 121 -9.13 6.09 1.03
N LEU A 122 -8.42 6.75 0.12
CA LEU A 122 -7.06 7.25 0.33
C LEU A 122 -7.05 8.71 0.78
N TYR A 123 -6.34 9.00 1.87
CA TYR A 123 -6.22 10.33 2.44
C TYR A 123 -4.79 10.61 2.95
N PRO A 124 -4.34 11.88 2.92
CA PRO A 124 -3.06 12.30 3.49
C PRO A 124 -3.17 12.44 5.03
N VAL A 125 -3.56 11.35 5.70
CA VAL A 125 -3.72 11.27 7.15
C VAL A 125 -2.73 10.28 7.74
N ARG A 126 -2.56 10.32 9.06
CA ARG A 126 -1.63 9.44 9.78
C ARG A 126 -2.29 8.32 10.56
N ASN A 127 -3.62 8.28 10.63
CA ASN A 127 -4.32 7.24 11.37
C ASN A 127 -5.52 6.67 10.62
N VAL A 128 -5.79 5.40 10.92
CA VAL A 128 -6.98 4.65 10.53
C VAL A 128 -7.42 3.82 11.73
N ARG A 129 -8.72 3.64 11.90
CA ARG A 129 -9.28 2.77 12.94
C ARG A 129 -10.17 1.71 12.34
N LEU A 130 -10.19 0.54 12.97
CA LEU A 130 -11.16 -0.52 12.73
C LEU A 130 -11.93 -0.73 14.02
N ASN A 131 -13.26 -0.61 13.94
CA ASN A 131 -14.16 -0.75 15.07
C ASN A 131 -14.75 -2.15 15.05
N GLY A 132 -14.41 -2.93 16.07
CA GLY A 132 -14.88 -4.29 16.31
C GLY A 132 -16.35 -4.32 16.71
N THR A 133 -16.99 -5.46 16.48
CA THR A 133 -18.41 -5.71 16.82
C THR A 133 -18.68 -5.65 18.33
N ASP A 134 -17.66 -5.87 19.14
CA ASP A 134 -17.70 -5.86 20.61
C ASP A 134 -17.18 -4.55 21.23
N GLY A 135 -17.04 -3.49 20.43
CA GLY A 135 -16.53 -2.19 20.87
C GLY A 135 -14.99 -2.08 20.91
N THR A 136 -14.25 -3.14 20.54
CA THR A 136 -12.79 -3.06 20.36
C THR A 136 -12.43 -2.04 19.29
N ILE A 137 -11.41 -1.21 19.51
CA ILE A 137 -10.92 -0.27 18.49
C ILE A 137 -9.47 -0.58 18.18
N VAL A 138 -9.21 -1.18 17.03
CA VAL A 138 -7.84 -1.36 16.51
C VAL A 138 -7.41 -0.07 15.84
N SER A 139 -6.25 0.47 16.22
CA SER A 139 -5.73 1.71 15.64
C SER A 139 -4.43 1.46 14.89
N VAL A 140 -4.37 1.94 13.65
CA VAL A 140 -3.17 1.91 12.82
C VAL A 140 -2.68 3.33 12.65
N THR A 141 -1.40 3.56 12.97
CA THR A 141 -0.76 4.87 12.87
C THR A 141 0.46 4.79 11.96
N LEU A 142 0.59 5.73 11.03
CA LEU A 142 1.83 5.98 10.31
C LEU A 142 2.70 6.92 11.15
N ASP A 143 3.70 6.37 11.83
CA ASP A 143 4.50 7.10 12.81
C ASP A 143 5.61 7.91 12.15
N ARG A 144 6.38 7.26 11.25
CA ARG A 144 7.49 7.88 10.53
C ARG A 144 7.47 7.48 9.07
N TYR A 145 7.96 8.39 8.23
CA TYR A 145 8.14 8.15 6.81
C TYR A 145 9.30 9.00 6.28
N ASP A 146 9.94 8.52 5.22
CA ASP A 146 10.84 9.30 4.39
C ASP A 146 10.54 8.96 2.93
N GLY A 147 10.18 9.96 2.15
CA GLY A 147 9.88 9.83 0.73
C GLY A 147 11.02 10.25 -0.20
N ALA A 148 12.23 10.48 0.34
CA ALA A 148 13.40 11.00 -0.38
C ALA A 148 13.12 12.32 -1.14
N GLY A 149 12.15 13.12 -0.69
CA GLY A 149 11.68 14.33 -1.39
C GLY A 149 10.95 14.07 -2.71
N ARG A 150 10.71 12.80 -3.08
CA ARG A 150 10.05 12.39 -4.33
C ARG A 150 8.70 11.71 -4.09
N PHE A 151 8.41 11.31 -2.85
CA PHE A 151 7.16 10.64 -2.47
C PHE A 151 6.54 11.28 -1.22
N ALA A 152 5.21 11.24 -1.12
CA ALA A 152 4.47 11.70 0.05
C ALA A 152 3.64 10.55 0.66
N PRO A 153 3.43 10.57 1.99
CA PRO A 153 2.70 9.53 2.69
C PRO A 153 1.19 9.68 2.55
N TYR A 154 0.52 8.54 2.47
CA TYR A 154 -0.93 8.42 2.52
C TYR A 154 -1.31 7.16 3.28
N LEU A 155 -2.46 7.20 3.95
CA LEU A 155 -3.16 5.99 4.37
C LEU A 155 -4.35 5.77 3.47
N TYR A 156 -4.65 4.52 3.15
CA TYR A 156 -5.96 4.17 2.63
C TYR A 156 -6.63 3.07 3.44
N LEU A 157 -7.96 3.08 3.40
CA LEU A 157 -8.84 2.03 3.87
C LEU A 157 -9.67 1.46 2.71
N ARG A 158 -9.65 0.14 2.55
CA ARG A 158 -10.39 -0.59 1.50
C ARG A 158 -11.15 -1.76 2.12
N ASP A 159 -12.39 -1.93 1.71
CA ASP A 159 -13.20 -3.12 1.95
C ASP A 159 -13.18 -3.98 0.69
N SER A 160 -12.64 -5.19 0.76
CA SER A 160 -12.60 -6.14 -0.36
C SER A 160 -12.87 -7.54 0.17
N ASP A 161 -13.81 -8.23 -0.47
CA ASP A 161 -14.22 -9.59 -0.17
C ASP A 161 -14.57 -9.74 1.31
N ASP A 162 -13.85 -10.60 2.03
CA ASP A 162 -14.03 -10.82 3.47
C ASP A 162 -13.01 -10.06 4.33
N HIS A 163 -12.37 -9.02 3.78
CA HIS A 163 -11.28 -8.32 4.46
C HIS A 163 -11.45 -6.80 4.49
N TRP A 164 -10.90 -6.23 5.55
CA TRP A 164 -10.46 -4.84 5.60
C TRP A 164 -8.97 -4.77 5.28
N ILE A 165 -8.61 -3.89 4.35
CA ILE A 165 -7.23 -3.69 3.92
C ILE A 165 -6.84 -2.24 4.23
N ILE A 166 -5.76 -2.08 4.98
CA ILE A 166 -5.15 -0.77 5.27
C ILE A 166 -3.77 -0.76 4.63
N HIS A 167 -3.51 0.24 3.78
CA HIS A 167 -2.14 0.47 3.29
C HIS A 167 -1.61 1.77 3.87
N ALA A 168 -0.40 1.71 4.41
CA ALA A 168 0.46 2.87 4.52
C ALA A 168 1.34 2.95 3.29
N ARG A 169 1.19 4.01 2.50
CA ARG A 169 1.75 4.10 1.15
C ARG A 169 2.53 5.40 0.97
N LEU A 170 3.67 5.32 0.30
CA LEU A 170 4.37 6.44 -0.30
C LEU A 170 3.97 6.54 -1.77
N LEU A 171 3.48 7.71 -2.19
CA LEU A 171 3.07 8.00 -3.56
C LEU A 171 3.92 9.11 -4.18
N PRO A 172 4.28 9.03 -5.47
CA PRO A 172 5.03 10.06 -6.17
C PRO A 172 4.38 11.44 -6.05
N ILE A 173 5.22 12.46 -5.85
CA ILE A 173 4.83 13.87 -5.87
C ILE A 173 5.50 14.61 -7.03
N ASP A 174 4.98 15.80 -7.33
CA ASP A 174 5.56 16.65 -8.36
C ASP A 174 6.98 17.14 -7.96
N PRO A 175 7.91 17.26 -8.91
CA PRO A 175 7.76 16.96 -10.34
C PRO A 175 7.74 15.45 -10.60
N VAL A 176 6.76 14.98 -11.38
CA VAL A 176 6.66 13.57 -11.79
C VAL A 176 7.59 13.28 -12.97
N ASP A 177 8.42 12.24 -12.87
CA ASP A 177 9.38 11.88 -13.94
C ASP A 177 8.69 11.17 -15.11
N HIS A 178 7.84 10.19 -14.81
CA HIS A 178 7.11 9.42 -15.81
C HIS A 178 5.64 9.27 -15.44
N VAL A 179 4.79 9.22 -16.46
CA VAL A 179 3.37 8.92 -16.30
C VAL A 179 3.07 7.71 -17.16
N TRP A 180 2.68 6.62 -16.52
CA TRP A 180 2.19 5.43 -17.18
C TRP A 180 0.67 5.51 -17.27
N LEU A 181 0.18 5.89 -18.44
CA LEU A 181 -1.25 5.83 -18.75
C LEU A 181 -1.54 4.48 -19.41
N ARG A 182 -2.30 3.66 -18.69
CA ARG A 182 -2.63 2.29 -19.10
C ARG A 182 -4.13 2.06 -19.09
N TRP A 183 -4.55 1.14 -19.94
CA TRP A 183 -5.82 0.46 -19.87
C TRP A 183 -5.56 -1.04 -19.74
N ALA A 184 -5.88 -1.60 -18.57
CA ALA A 184 -5.80 -3.02 -18.32
C ALA A 184 -7.20 -3.65 -18.18
N ASN A 185 -7.27 -4.94 -18.49
CA ASN A 185 -8.35 -5.84 -18.12
C ASN A 185 -7.83 -7.29 -18.17
N ARG A 186 -8.71 -8.27 -17.98
CA ARG A 186 -8.35 -9.69 -18.00
C ARG A 186 -7.71 -10.16 -19.32
N LEU A 187 -8.01 -9.52 -20.44
CA LEU A 187 -7.59 -9.95 -21.77
C LEU A 187 -6.36 -9.20 -22.29
N PHE A 188 -6.17 -7.95 -21.88
CA PHE A 188 -5.08 -7.13 -22.39
C PHE A 188 -4.62 -6.05 -21.41
N THR A 189 -3.39 -5.59 -21.61
CA THR A 189 -2.88 -4.32 -21.08
C THR A 189 -2.35 -3.49 -22.24
N LEU A 190 -2.94 -2.33 -22.46
CA LEU A 190 -2.51 -1.35 -23.45
C LEU A 190 -1.97 -0.13 -22.73
N SER A 191 -0.86 0.42 -23.23
CA SER A 191 -0.23 1.61 -22.65
C SER A 191 -0.06 2.66 -23.75
N THR A 192 -0.31 3.92 -23.43
CA THR A 192 -0.01 5.01 -24.37
C THR A 192 1.48 5.35 -24.35
N PRO A 193 2.04 5.88 -25.45
CA PRO A 193 3.40 6.41 -25.45
C PRO A 193 3.61 7.50 -24.38
N ASP A 194 4.81 7.55 -23.79
CA ASP A 194 5.16 8.45 -22.67
C ASP A 194 4.86 9.93 -22.97
N TRP A 195 5.07 10.39 -24.21
CA TRP A 195 4.80 11.78 -24.60
C TRP A 195 3.31 12.12 -24.53
N LEU A 196 2.44 11.20 -24.92
CA LEU A 196 1.00 11.37 -24.89
C LEU A 196 0.47 11.30 -23.45
N ALA A 197 0.99 10.36 -22.67
CA ALA A 197 0.67 10.26 -21.24
C ALA A 197 1.04 11.56 -20.50
N ARG A 198 2.22 12.12 -20.77
CA ARG A 198 2.65 13.42 -20.23
C ARG A 198 1.77 14.57 -20.69
N LEU A 199 1.34 14.59 -21.95
CA LEU A 199 0.43 15.62 -22.46
C LEU A 199 -0.91 15.58 -21.71
N ILE A 200 -1.54 14.40 -21.63
CA ILE A 200 -2.81 14.20 -20.92
C ILE A 200 -2.67 14.57 -19.43
N TRP A 201 -1.55 14.22 -18.81
CA TRP A 201 -1.27 14.54 -17.41
C TRP A 201 -1.21 16.05 -17.14
N LYS A 202 -0.60 16.81 -18.07
CA LYS A 202 -0.45 18.27 -17.97
C LYS A 202 -1.72 19.04 -18.35
N CYS A 203 -2.63 18.45 -19.11
CA CYS A 203 -3.89 19.09 -19.46
C CYS A 203 -4.78 19.33 -18.22
N PRO A 204 -5.43 20.51 -18.11
CA PRO A 204 -6.41 20.78 -17.06
C PRO A 204 -7.49 19.69 -17.03
N GLY A 205 -7.69 19.08 -15.86
CA GLY A 205 -8.66 18.00 -15.66
C GLY A 205 -8.22 16.61 -16.11
N GLY A 206 -7.20 16.47 -16.96
CA GLY A 206 -6.68 15.16 -17.40
C GLY A 206 -6.11 14.33 -16.25
N ARG A 207 -5.35 14.99 -15.36
CA ARG A 207 -4.99 14.44 -14.04
C ARG A 207 -6.25 13.99 -13.29
N THR A 208 -7.20 14.87 -13.03
CA THR A 208 -8.39 14.56 -12.21
C THR A 208 -9.26 13.41 -12.74
N ILE A 209 -9.33 13.23 -14.06
CA ILE A 209 -10.15 12.19 -14.70
C ILE A 209 -9.49 10.81 -14.61
N PHE A 210 -8.23 10.70 -15.04
CA PHE A 210 -7.57 9.39 -15.16
C PHE A 210 -6.76 9.00 -13.91
N TRP A 211 -6.50 9.95 -13.03
CA TRP A 211 -5.81 9.70 -11.78
C TRP A 211 -6.63 8.78 -10.88
N ARG A 212 -6.13 7.55 -10.71
CA ARG A 212 -6.68 6.56 -9.78
C ARG A 212 -8.18 6.33 -9.99
N LEU A 213 -8.64 6.34 -11.25
CA LEU A 213 -10.06 6.26 -11.58
C LEU A 213 -10.70 4.99 -11.01
N ARG A 214 -10.10 3.83 -11.30
CA ARG A 214 -10.53 2.54 -10.75
C ARG A 214 -10.48 2.51 -9.22
N GLU A 215 -9.42 3.01 -8.61
CA GLU A 215 -9.28 3.06 -7.15
C GLU A 215 -10.41 3.89 -6.50
N ARG A 216 -10.81 5.00 -7.13
CA ARG A 216 -11.88 5.88 -6.65
C ARG A 216 -13.29 5.30 -6.86
N LEU A 217 -13.52 4.65 -7.99
CA LEU A 217 -14.85 4.18 -8.40
C LEU A 217 -15.15 2.74 -7.97
N GLY A 218 -14.13 1.95 -7.62
CA GLY A 218 -14.26 0.60 -7.07
C GLY A 218 -14.55 -0.47 -8.13
N ARG A 219 -15.20 -1.55 -7.68
CA ARG A 219 -15.21 -2.88 -8.35
C ARG A 219 -15.70 -2.92 -9.80
N HIS A 220 -16.50 -1.96 -10.23
CA HIS A 220 -17.12 -1.96 -11.57
C HIS A 220 -16.49 -0.97 -12.56
N CYS A 221 -15.45 -0.24 -12.15
CA CYS A 221 -14.80 0.72 -13.02
C CYS A 221 -13.75 0.04 -13.93
N PRO A 222 -13.63 0.43 -15.22
CA PRO A 222 -12.54 -0.01 -16.08
C PRO A 222 -11.16 0.35 -15.49
N GLU A 223 -10.17 -0.51 -15.68
CA GLU A 223 -8.81 -0.28 -15.18
C GLU A 223 -8.02 0.65 -16.13
N ILE A 224 -8.59 1.83 -16.38
CA ILE A 224 -7.93 2.94 -17.08
C ILE A 224 -7.35 3.86 -16.01
N GLN A 225 -6.02 3.99 -15.98
CA GLN A 225 -5.33 4.73 -14.93
C GLN A 225 -4.10 5.45 -15.46
N ALA A 226 -3.96 6.72 -15.08
CA ALA A 226 -2.67 7.40 -15.09
C ALA A 226 -1.97 7.14 -13.76
N VAL A 227 -0.82 6.47 -13.81
CA VAL A 227 0.02 6.15 -12.65
C VAL A 227 1.33 6.92 -12.78
N PRO A 228 1.74 7.75 -11.81
CA PRO A 228 3.01 8.43 -11.91
C PRO A 228 4.11 7.51 -11.41
N LEU A 229 5.31 7.78 -11.88
CA LEU A 229 6.52 7.15 -11.39
C LEU A 229 7.54 8.24 -11.17
N ASN A 230 8.23 8.13 -10.03
CA ASN A 230 9.39 8.94 -9.75
C ASN A 230 10.63 8.07 -9.71
N ASN A 231 11.72 8.63 -10.25
CA ASN A 231 13.02 8.03 -10.23
C ASN A 231 13.65 8.25 -8.85
N LEU A 232 14.06 7.16 -8.22
CA LEU A 232 14.97 7.19 -7.09
C LEU A 232 16.39 6.99 -7.61
N LYS A 233 17.31 7.81 -7.12
CA LYS A 233 18.73 7.71 -7.42
C LYS A 233 19.36 6.60 -6.60
N SER A 234 20.41 5.98 -7.15
CA SER A 234 21.21 5.00 -6.41
C SER A 234 21.58 5.53 -5.02
N GLY A 235 21.34 4.72 -3.99
CA GLY A 235 21.55 5.05 -2.59
C GLY A 235 20.41 5.80 -1.90
N GLN A 236 19.40 6.29 -2.62
CA GLN A 236 18.20 6.86 -1.99
C GLN A 236 17.29 5.76 -1.45
N SER A 237 16.61 6.07 -0.34
CA SER A 237 15.73 5.13 0.35
C SER A 237 14.36 5.72 0.60
N LEU A 238 13.35 4.86 0.59
CA LEU A 238 12.01 5.13 1.08
C LEU A 238 11.82 4.42 2.42
N LEU A 239 11.29 5.12 3.42
CA LEU A 239 11.03 4.60 4.76
C LEU A 239 9.54 4.71 5.09
N LEU A 240 8.98 3.65 5.67
CA LEU A 240 7.67 3.68 6.35
C LEU A 240 7.79 2.96 7.70
N GLU A 241 7.23 3.57 8.75
CA GLU A 241 7.09 2.96 10.08
C GLU A 241 5.62 3.08 10.53
N VAL A 242 5.02 1.93 10.85
CA VAL A 242 3.60 1.81 11.18
C VAL A 242 3.45 1.08 12.51
N THR A 243 2.66 1.65 13.41
CA THR A 243 2.23 0.98 14.63
C THR A 243 0.76 0.58 14.54
N CYS A 244 0.48 -0.68 14.83
CA CYS A 244 -0.86 -1.20 15.06
C CYS A 244 -1.05 -1.46 16.56
N ARG A 245 -2.04 -0.80 17.18
CA ARG A 245 -2.37 -0.95 18.60
C ARG A 245 -3.72 -1.62 18.75
N PHE A 246 -3.76 -2.63 19.61
CA PHE A 246 -4.95 -3.31 20.08
C PHE A 246 -5.19 -2.89 21.55
N PRO A 247 -6.43 -2.62 21.97
CA PRO A 247 -6.72 -2.08 23.31
C PRO A 247 -6.65 -3.14 24.43
#